data_AF-A0A7S3U8S9-F1
#
_entry.id   AF-A0A7S3U8S9-F1
#
_cell.length_a   1.000
_cell.length_b   1.000
_cell.length_c   1.000
_cell.angle_alpha   90.00
_cell.angle_beta   90.00
_cell.angle_gamma   90.00
#
_symmetry.space_group_name_H-M   'P 1'
#
loop_
_entity.id
_entity.type
_entity.pdbx_description
1 polymer ?
#
loop_
_entity_poly.entity_id
_entity_poly.type
_entity_poly.pdbx_seq_one_letter_code
_entity_poly.pdbx_strand_id
1 'polypeptide(L)'
;TAIVPMALGLSAELPQADLSGGPAPPPVRTLIEVTTKKAPTPQKPPPAGERHTIVTATPETKSIVYGMQNRAVQGMLDFDFMCKRKAPSVSAMVFPFSGNHYVKFYWGTEEVLMPVYTTTKEACQRHADAVTFI
;
A
#
# COMPACT_ATOMS: atom_id res chain seq x y z
N THR A 1 -8.44 10.81 11.68
CA THR A 1 -7.83 10.05 12.80
C THR A 1 -8.34 10.48 14.19
N ALA A 2 -9.48 11.17 14.31
CA ALA A 2 -9.96 11.74 15.59
C ALA A 2 -11.01 10.88 16.34
N ILE A 3 -11.36 9.69 15.84
CA ILE A 3 -12.47 8.90 16.39
C ILE A 3 -12.08 8.19 17.71
N VAL A 4 -10.82 7.74 17.82
CA VAL A 4 -10.30 7.01 19.00
C VAL A 4 -10.29 7.85 20.28
N PRO A 5 -9.83 9.12 20.29
CA PRO A 5 -9.85 9.94 21.50
C PRO A 5 -11.26 10.42 21.93
N MET A 6 -12.21 10.58 20.99
CA MET A 6 -13.60 10.94 21.34
C MET A 6 -14.33 9.80 22.05
N ALA A 7 -14.12 8.55 21.63
CA ALA A 7 -14.74 7.37 22.26
C ALA A 7 -14.26 7.12 23.69
N LEU A 8 -13.06 7.60 24.04
CA LEU A 8 -12.45 7.45 25.37
C LEU A 8 -12.76 8.61 26.33
N GLY A 9 -13.54 9.61 25.89
CA GLY A 9 -14.00 10.72 26.74
C GLY A 9 -12.90 11.67 27.22
N LEU A 10 -11.73 11.68 26.57
CA LEU A 10 -10.54 12.43 26.99
C LEU A 10 -10.39 13.82 26.33
N SER A 11 -11.39 14.29 25.58
CA SER A 11 -11.40 15.62 24.97
C SER A 11 -12.65 16.40 25.36
N ALA A 12 -12.50 17.70 25.61
CA ALA A 12 -13.63 18.60 25.82
C ALA A 12 -14.50 18.67 24.55
N GLU A 13 -15.81 18.69 24.75
CA GLU A 13 -16.82 18.77 23.68
C GLU A 13 -16.55 20.01 22.82
N LEU A 14 -16.45 19.83 21.50
CA LEU A 14 -16.23 20.96 20.60
C LEU A 14 -17.47 21.86 20.61
N PRO A 15 -17.33 23.20 20.73
CA PRO A 15 -18.47 24.10 20.63
C PRO A 15 -19.13 23.92 19.27
N GLN A 16 -20.44 23.66 19.27
CA GLN A 16 -21.21 23.54 18.03
C GLN A 16 -21.12 24.84 17.24
N ALA A 17 -20.87 24.72 15.94
CA ALA A 17 -20.85 25.86 15.04
C ALA A 17 -22.27 26.46 14.97
N ASP A 18 -22.42 27.69 15.46
CA ASP A 18 -23.62 28.48 15.22
C ASP A 18 -23.68 28.80 13.72
N LEU A 19 -24.63 28.16 13.02
CA LEU A 19 -24.82 28.28 11.57
C LEU A 19 -25.66 29.51 11.19
N SER A 20 -25.96 30.41 12.14
CA SER A 20 -26.84 31.55 11.91
C SER A 20 -26.16 32.82 11.38
N GLY A 21 -24.83 32.85 11.20
CA GLY A 21 -24.09 34.06 10.81
C GLY A 21 -23.00 33.89 9.75
N GLY A 22 -23.33 34.16 8.48
CA GLY A 22 -22.37 34.52 7.41
C GLY A 22 -21.25 33.51 7.05
N PRO A 23 -20.45 33.76 5.99
CA PRO A 23 -19.43 32.81 5.55
C PRO A 23 -18.32 32.67 6.61
N ALA A 24 -18.09 31.44 7.05
CA ALA A 24 -17.19 31.11 8.16
C ALA A 24 -15.73 31.54 7.89
N PRO A 25 -15.01 32.08 8.89
CA PRO A 25 -13.60 32.41 8.78
C PRO A 25 -12.73 31.14 8.64
N PRO A 26 -11.54 31.23 8.02
CA PRO A 26 -10.67 30.07 7.83
C PRO A 26 -10.19 29.49 9.17
N PRO A 27 -10.14 28.16 9.33
CA PRO A 27 -9.83 27.52 10.60
C PRO A 27 -8.37 27.74 11.00
N VAL A 28 -8.15 28.40 12.13
CA VAL A 28 -6.84 28.56 12.75
C VAL A 28 -6.49 27.27 13.49
N ARG A 29 -5.37 26.63 13.14
CA ARG A 29 -4.85 25.45 13.84
C ARG A 29 -4.05 25.88 15.07
N THR A 30 -4.63 25.76 16.25
CA THR A 30 -3.90 25.79 17.52
C THR A 30 -3.56 24.36 17.95
N LEU A 31 -2.28 24.13 18.28
CA LEU A 31 -1.81 22.85 18.80
C LEU A 31 -2.31 22.68 20.23
N ILE A 32 -2.95 21.54 20.51
CA ILE A 32 -3.41 21.20 21.86
C ILE A 32 -2.26 20.51 22.59
N GLU A 33 -1.80 21.10 23.70
CA GLU A 33 -0.79 20.48 24.55
C GLU A 33 -1.39 19.30 25.31
N VAL A 34 -0.96 18.09 24.93
CA VAL A 34 -1.38 16.85 25.60
C VAL A 34 -0.47 16.63 26.81
N THR A 35 -0.99 16.90 28.01
CA THR A 35 -0.33 16.49 29.27
C THR A 35 -0.48 14.98 29.46
N THR A 36 0.58 14.22 29.19
CA THR A 36 0.65 12.79 29.47
C THR A 36 0.93 12.54 30.97
N LYS A 37 -0.09 12.14 31.74
CA LYS A 37 0.05 11.78 33.17
C LYS A 37 0.68 10.39 33.43
N LYS A 38 1.45 9.84 32.49
CA LYS A 38 2.12 8.54 32.71
C LYS A 38 3.62 8.68 32.48
N ALA A 39 4.37 8.55 33.57
CA ALA A 39 5.83 8.48 33.53
C ALA A 39 6.27 7.35 32.57
N PRO A 40 7.27 7.60 31.72
CA PRO A 40 7.77 6.59 30.79
C PRO A 40 8.42 5.45 31.58
N THR A 41 7.84 4.26 31.51
CA THR A 41 8.46 3.03 31.99
C THR A 41 9.82 2.87 31.27
N PRO A 42 10.91 2.51 31.96
CA PRO A 42 12.20 2.31 31.31
C PRO A 42 12.08 1.17 30.29
N GLN A 43 12.03 1.53 29.01
CA GLN A 43 12.14 0.57 27.92
C GLN A 43 13.54 -0.01 27.99
N LYS A 44 13.62 -1.34 28.17
CA LYS A 44 14.85 -2.10 28.02
C LYS A 44 15.50 -1.67 26.69
N PRO A 45 16.80 -1.32 26.66
CA PRO A 45 17.45 -0.91 25.43
C PRO A 45 17.20 -1.99 24.36
N PRO A 46 16.84 -1.59 23.13
CA PRO A 46 16.60 -2.55 22.05
C PRO A 46 17.84 -3.43 21.91
N PRO A 47 17.67 -4.75 21.74
CA PRO A 47 18.81 -5.66 21.58
C PRO A 47 19.64 -5.18 20.39
N ALA A 48 20.85 -4.70 20.67
CA ALA A 48 21.86 -4.43 19.66
C ALA A 48 22.32 -5.78 19.11
N GLY A 49 21.84 -6.22 17.94
CA GLY A 49 22.32 -7.50 17.41
C GLY A 49 21.72 -8.11 16.17
N GLU A 50 20.59 -7.67 15.61
CA GLU A 50 20.12 -8.15 14.31
C GLU A 50 19.62 -6.97 13.49
N ARG A 51 20.20 -6.77 12.30
CA ARG A 51 19.68 -5.78 11.36
C ARG A 51 18.21 -6.12 11.13
N HIS A 52 17.28 -5.20 11.40
CA HIS A 52 15.88 -5.32 11.01
C HIS A 52 15.73 -5.24 9.48
N THR A 53 16.55 -5.98 8.73
CA THR A 53 16.42 -6.16 7.29
C THR A 53 15.51 -7.36 7.09
N ILE A 54 14.21 -7.19 7.37
CA ILE A 54 13.23 -8.07 6.75
C ILE A 54 13.38 -7.79 5.25
N VAL A 55 14.06 -8.69 4.54
CA VAL A 55 14.19 -8.61 3.09
C VAL A 55 12.84 -9.01 2.51
N THR A 56 11.90 -8.05 2.49
CA THR A 56 10.52 -8.27 2.04
C THR A 56 10.44 -8.41 0.52
N ALA A 57 11.37 -7.80 -0.22
CA ALA A 57 11.46 -7.91 -1.67
C ALA A 57 12.92 -7.91 -2.12
N THR A 58 13.26 -8.86 -2.98
CA THR A 58 14.54 -9.01 -3.68
C THR A 58 14.40 -8.63 -5.16
N PRO A 59 15.50 -8.41 -5.89
CA PRO A 59 15.47 -8.19 -7.35
C PRO A 59 14.91 -9.37 -8.17
N GLU A 60 14.66 -10.51 -7.55
CA GLU A 60 14.08 -11.71 -8.18
C GLU A 60 12.62 -11.94 -7.75
N THR A 61 12.12 -11.13 -6.82
CA THR A 61 10.75 -11.24 -6.30
C THR A 61 9.73 -11.01 -7.41
N LYS A 62 8.84 -11.99 -7.57
CA LYS A 62 7.72 -11.92 -8.48
C LYS A 62 6.41 -11.78 -7.72
N SER A 63 5.49 -11.07 -8.33
CA SER A 63 4.19 -10.73 -7.76
C SER A 63 3.04 -11.03 -8.71
N ILE A 64 1.88 -11.29 -8.11
CA ILE A 64 0.60 -11.41 -8.79
C ILE A 64 -0.29 -10.26 -8.32
N VAL A 65 -0.88 -9.53 -9.26
CA VAL A 65 -1.72 -8.36 -8.95
C VAL A 65 -3.19 -8.73 -9.03
N TYR A 66 -3.96 -8.41 -8.00
CA TYR A 66 -5.40 -8.62 -7.99
C TYR A 66 -6.15 -7.36 -8.45
N GLY A 67 -6.95 -7.51 -9.51
CA GLY A 67 -7.70 -6.44 -10.14
C GLY A 67 -7.10 -5.98 -11.47
N MET A 68 -7.89 -5.24 -12.25
CA MET A 68 -7.49 -4.74 -13.59
C MET A 68 -6.78 -3.38 -13.50
N GLN A 69 -5.58 -3.37 -12.92
CA GLN A 69 -4.81 -2.15 -12.64
C GLN A 69 -3.69 -1.90 -13.68
N ASN A 70 -4.04 -1.76 -14.96
CA ASN A 70 -3.06 -1.67 -16.06
C ASN A 70 -2.06 -0.53 -15.89
N ARG A 71 -2.50 0.63 -15.37
CA ARG A 71 -1.61 1.78 -15.13
C ARG A 71 -0.59 1.51 -14.02
N ALA A 72 -1.00 0.82 -12.96
CA ALA A 72 -0.11 0.47 -11.85
C ALA A 72 0.91 -0.59 -12.29
N VAL A 73 0.46 -1.62 -13.01
CA VAL A 73 1.32 -2.68 -13.52
C VAL A 73 2.36 -2.13 -14.50
N GLN A 74 1.96 -1.26 -15.44
CA GLN A 74 2.93 -0.61 -16.33
C GLN A 74 3.95 0.22 -15.56
N GLY A 75 3.50 1.00 -14.56
CA GLY A 75 4.42 1.77 -13.71
C GLY A 75 5.41 0.90 -12.93
N MET A 76 5.00 -0.30 -12.49
CA MET A 76 5.89 -1.27 -11.87
C MET A 76 6.93 -1.82 -12.87
N LEU A 77 6.51 -2.15 -14.09
CA LEU A 77 7.40 -2.63 -15.15
C LEU A 77 8.41 -1.56 -15.59
N ASP A 78 7.96 -0.31 -15.73
CA ASP A 78 8.82 0.83 -16.04
C ASP A 78 9.87 1.04 -14.94
N PHE A 79 9.46 0.92 -13.66
CA PHE A 79 10.36 0.97 -12.52
C PHE A 79 11.39 -0.17 -12.55
N ASP A 80 10.95 -1.40 -12.82
CA ASP A 80 11.87 -2.54 -12.90
C ASP A 80 12.90 -2.37 -14.04
N PHE A 81 12.47 -1.83 -15.18
CA PHE A 81 13.35 -1.53 -16.31
C PHE A 81 14.37 -0.44 -15.96
N MET A 82 13.93 0.64 -15.29
CA MET A 82 14.83 1.69 -14.80
C MET A 82 15.83 1.16 -13.77
N CYS A 83 15.40 0.22 -12.91
CA CYS A 83 16.26 -0.48 -11.96
C CYS A 83 17.18 -1.53 -12.62
N LYS A 84 17.12 -1.70 -13.95
CA LYS A 84 17.90 -2.68 -14.72
C LYS A 84 17.70 -4.12 -14.24
N ARG A 85 16.47 -4.47 -13.83
CA ARG A 85 16.15 -5.89 -13.55
C ARG A 85 16.23 -6.71 -14.83
N LYS A 86 16.57 -7.98 -14.67
CA LYS A 86 16.59 -8.96 -15.77
C LYS A 86 15.20 -9.44 -16.16
N ALA A 87 14.25 -9.38 -15.23
CA ALA A 87 12.90 -9.90 -15.40
C ALA A 87 11.88 -8.96 -14.74
N PRO A 88 10.63 -8.94 -15.26
CA PRO A 88 9.55 -8.13 -14.69
C PRO A 88 9.14 -8.60 -13.29
N SER A 89 8.80 -7.66 -12.42
CA SER A 89 8.25 -7.92 -11.07
C SER A 89 6.87 -8.56 -11.11
N VAL A 90 6.07 -8.27 -12.12
CA VAL A 90 4.70 -8.76 -12.24
C VAL A 90 4.67 -9.93 -13.22
N SER A 91 4.20 -11.08 -12.75
CA SER A 91 4.11 -12.29 -13.57
C SER A 91 2.71 -12.53 -14.13
N ALA A 92 1.67 -12.19 -13.37
CA ALA A 92 0.29 -12.36 -13.79
C ALA A 92 -0.65 -11.40 -13.05
N MET A 93 -1.85 -11.24 -13.59
CA MET A 93 -2.94 -10.54 -12.94
C MET A 93 -4.11 -11.49 -12.68
N VAL A 94 -4.92 -11.20 -11.67
CA VAL A 94 -6.15 -11.93 -11.35
C VAL A 94 -7.33 -10.98 -11.41
N PHE A 95 -8.32 -11.29 -12.23
CA PHE A 95 -9.54 -10.50 -12.33
C PHE A 95 -10.77 -11.43 -12.50
N PRO A 96 -11.61 -11.58 -11.46
CA PRO A 96 -12.67 -12.58 -11.46
C PRO A 96 -13.88 -12.24 -12.33
N PHE A 97 -13.99 -10.99 -12.80
CA PHE A 97 -15.15 -10.51 -13.56
C PHE A 97 -14.95 -10.56 -15.08
N SER A 98 -13.76 -10.94 -15.56
CA SER A 98 -13.47 -11.16 -16.98
C SER A 98 -12.91 -12.55 -17.19
N GLY A 99 -13.10 -13.13 -18.37
CA GLY A 99 -12.49 -14.41 -18.74
C GLY A 99 -10.96 -14.35 -18.80
N ASN A 100 -10.32 -15.50 -18.98
CA ASN A 100 -8.86 -15.56 -19.15
C ASN A 100 -8.48 -14.87 -20.48
N HIS A 101 -7.62 -13.86 -20.39
CA HIS A 101 -7.15 -13.08 -21.54
C HIS A 101 -5.73 -12.58 -21.32
N TYR A 102 -5.13 -12.02 -22.36
CA TYR A 102 -3.82 -11.38 -22.28
C TYR A 102 -3.96 -9.87 -22.37
N VAL A 103 -3.18 -9.16 -21.56
CA VAL A 103 -3.06 -7.72 -21.60
C VAL A 103 -1.67 -7.36 -22.12
N LYS A 104 -1.63 -6.36 -23.01
CA LYS A 104 -0.40 -5.85 -23.60
C LYS A 104 0.26 -4.85 -22.64
N PHE A 105 1.54 -5.07 -22.37
CA PHE A 105 2.40 -4.19 -21.59
C PHE A 105 3.70 -3.92 -22.35
N TYR A 106 4.45 -2.93 -21.88
CA TYR A 106 5.75 -2.57 -22.44
C TYR A 106 6.87 -2.86 -21.43
N TRP A 107 7.97 -3.41 -21.93
CA TRP A 107 9.22 -3.58 -21.20
C TRP A 107 10.31 -2.79 -21.92
N GLY A 108 10.49 -1.53 -21.52
CA GLY A 108 11.27 -0.58 -22.30
C GLY A 108 10.60 -0.32 -23.65
N THR A 109 11.21 -0.77 -24.74
CA THR A 109 10.66 -0.66 -26.10
C THR A 109 10.02 -1.94 -26.61
N GLU A 110 10.13 -3.05 -25.86
CA GLU A 110 9.59 -4.34 -26.25
C GLU A 110 8.16 -4.52 -25.73
N GLU A 111 7.35 -5.26 -26.48
CA GLU A 111 5.95 -5.55 -26.13
C GLU A 111 5.86 -6.91 -25.45
N VAL A 112 5.25 -6.95 -24.26
CA VAL A 112 5.08 -8.16 -23.46
C VAL A 112 3.60 -8.41 -23.25
N LEU A 113 3.18 -9.67 -23.40
CA LEU A 113 1.81 -10.10 -23.12
C LEU A 113 1.76 -10.72 -21.73
N MET A 114 0.97 -10.12 -20.84
CA MET A 114 0.79 -10.61 -19.48
C MET A 114 -0.52 -11.40 -19.37
N PRO A 115 -0.49 -12.62 -18.81
CA PRO A 115 -1.69 -13.40 -18.61
C PRO A 115 -2.55 -12.82 -17.48
N VAL A 116 -3.86 -12.78 -17.72
CA VAL A 116 -4.88 -12.45 -16.72
C VAL A 116 -5.75 -13.67 -16.48
N TYR A 117 -5.84 -14.08 -15.22
CA TYR A 117 -6.61 -15.25 -14.79
C TYR A 117 -7.90 -14.84 -14.07
N THR A 118 -8.94 -15.65 -14.24
CA THR A 118 -10.21 -15.52 -13.50
C THR A 118 -10.08 -15.89 -12.03
N THR A 119 -9.31 -16.93 -11.72
CA THR A 119 -9.18 -17.47 -10.36
C THR A 119 -7.77 -17.35 -9.83
N THR A 120 -7.63 -16.98 -8.55
CA THR A 120 -6.34 -16.94 -7.85
C THR A 120 -5.66 -18.30 -7.85
N LYS A 121 -6.44 -19.39 -7.75
CA LYS A 121 -5.92 -20.75 -7.76
C LYS A 121 -5.16 -21.08 -9.04
N GLU A 122 -5.72 -20.71 -10.20
CA GLU A 122 -5.04 -20.94 -11.49
C GLU A 122 -3.76 -20.10 -11.60
N ALA A 123 -3.81 -18.84 -11.15
CA ALA A 123 -2.63 -17.96 -11.15
C ALA A 123 -1.49 -18.51 -10.29
N CYS A 124 -1.76 -18.94 -9.06
CA CYS A 124 -0.75 -19.53 -8.18
C CYS A 124 -0.16 -20.83 -8.73
N GLN A 125 -0.97 -21.66 -9.40
CA GLN A 125 -0.50 -22.93 -9.96
C GLN A 125 0.45 -22.74 -11.14
N ARG A 126 0.18 -21.75 -12.00
CA ARG A 126 1.04 -21.44 -13.15
C ARG A 126 2.27 -20.61 -12.78
N HIS A 127 2.17 -19.80 -11.73
CA HIS A 127 3.24 -18.92 -11.25
C HIS A 127 3.59 -19.23 -9.79
N ALA A 128 4.14 -20.42 -9.55
CA ALA A 128 4.56 -20.87 -8.22
C ALA A 128 5.79 -20.10 -7.68
N ASP A 129 6.47 -19.33 -8.53
CA ASP A 129 7.60 -18.46 -8.21
C ASP A 129 7.17 -17.08 -7.70
N ALA A 130 5.88 -16.73 -7.81
CA ALA A 130 5.35 -15.51 -7.22
C ALA A 130 5.22 -15.65 -5.70
N VAL A 131 5.90 -14.76 -4.98
CA VAL A 131 5.94 -14.75 -3.51
C VAL A 131 5.04 -13.69 -2.90
N THR A 132 4.65 -12.68 -3.68
CA THR A 132 3.86 -11.54 -3.19
C THR A 132 2.57 -11.38 -3.98
N PHE A 133 1.48 -11.07 -3.28
CA PHE A 133 0.21 -10.64 -3.86
C PHE A 133 0.02 -9.14 -3.61
N ILE A 134 -0.39 -8.40 -4.65
CA ILE A 134 -0.66 -6.96 -4.59
C ILE A 134 -2.15 -6.73 -4.82
#